data_AF-A0A6A9SL70-F1
#
_entry.id   AF-A0A6A9SL70-F1
#
_cell.length_a   1.000
_cell.length_b   1.000
_cell.length_c   1.000
_cell.angle_alpha   90.00
_cell.angle_beta   90.00
_cell.angle_gamma   90.00
#
_symmetry.space_group_name_H-M   'P 1'
#
loop_
_entity.id
_entity.type
_entity.pdbx_description
1 polymer ?
#
loop_
_entity_poly.entity_id
_entity_poly.type
_entity_poly.pdbx_seq_one_letter_code
_entity_poly.pdbx_strand_id
1 'polypeptide(L)'
;MAASDAPDYLEFFPKASPYDNQREAMDGIRDALDGGRDVLFEGACGTGKTLAALAPALAHARETNKTVVITTNVHQQMRQFVREAREIHDAAPLRAVVFKGKGSMCHIDVDYEECQVLRDNTHELVDAERDKRQLEERQEALLEESRDGDGEAAEAREAVLEELEDVEDELEDLREGNVCERYYENLVGDNDEFYEWLYDGVRTPEDIYDYAEEAGLCGYELLKDGIEGVDLAVCNYHHLLDPGIRAQFFRWLGRDPEDVVVVFDEAHNVEDAAREHATETLTENTLDSALSELEEVADDRGEAAERVLSAFRDALVETYEDAFGPGGDRALARSEVDGNWTDVPVANDDRRDDLTLAFLQQYTGPGIKEDVDDALALGEYLDDEYDEAYRNGETTTRRECFVLDAAEFVETYVEDSGQLGQYPTAAVRRDEGSGDVYGRAELYTCIPRDVTTDLFDAVHASVLMSATLRPFDVTADVLGLEDPKTMAFGLQFPEERRRTFAVDTEPLFSSNREDPDTQREVAGALRDAVNFTPGNCLFFFPSYAEAERYHDHLADVD
;
A
#
# COMPACT_ATOMS: atom_id res chain seq x y z
N MET A 1 26.14 -44.27 -3.28
CA MET A 1 24.85 -43.58 -3.04
C MET A 1 24.84 -42.42 -4.01
N ALA A 2 24.11 -42.55 -5.12
CA ALA A 2 23.96 -41.47 -6.08
C ALA A 2 23.03 -40.44 -5.44
N ALA A 3 23.54 -39.24 -5.14
CA ALA A 3 22.68 -38.09 -4.92
C ALA A 3 21.83 -37.90 -6.19
N SER A 4 20.55 -37.60 -6.04
CA SER A 4 19.67 -37.34 -7.17
C SER A 4 20.18 -36.14 -7.96
N ASP A 5 20.45 -36.29 -9.26
CA ASP A 5 20.74 -35.20 -10.23
C ASP A 5 19.50 -34.28 -10.50
N ALA A 6 18.53 -34.27 -9.59
CA ALA A 6 17.33 -33.45 -9.72
C ALA A 6 17.61 -32.07 -9.10
N PRO A 7 17.24 -30.97 -9.78
CA PRO A 7 17.31 -29.64 -9.18
C PRO A 7 16.54 -29.59 -7.85
N ASP A 8 17.13 -28.95 -6.86
CA ASP A 8 16.62 -28.80 -5.49
C ASP A 8 15.28 -28.04 -5.44
N TYR A 9 15.08 -27.07 -6.33
CA TYR A 9 13.82 -26.33 -6.43
C TYR A 9 12.59 -27.20 -6.76
N LEU A 10 12.78 -28.43 -7.25
CA LEU A 10 11.67 -29.36 -7.48
C LEU A 10 11.00 -29.82 -6.18
N GLU A 11 11.65 -29.66 -5.01
CA GLU A 11 11.02 -29.89 -3.70
C GLU A 11 9.81 -28.95 -3.50
N PHE A 12 9.91 -27.70 -3.96
CA PHE A 12 8.85 -26.70 -3.87
C PHE A 12 7.91 -26.68 -5.08
N PHE A 13 7.96 -27.71 -5.93
CA PHE A 13 7.10 -27.79 -7.12
C PHE A 13 6.05 -28.90 -6.94
N PRO A 14 4.81 -28.57 -6.50
CA PRO A 14 3.84 -29.57 -6.04
C PRO A 14 3.17 -30.37 -7.17
N LYS A 15 3.46 -30.06 -8.43
CA LYS A 15 2.88 -30.76 -9.59
C LYS A 15 3.78 -31.92 -10.02
N ALA A 16 3.18 -32.93 -10.66
CA ALA A 16 3.88 -34.17 -11.03
C ALA A 16 5.17 -33.95 -11.85
N SER A 17 5.19 -32.95 -12.73
CA SER A 17 6.38 -32.53 -13.46
C SER A 17 6.17 -31.13 -14.05
N PRO A 18 7.21 -30.27 -14.10
CA PRO A 18 7.13 -28.99 -14.79
C PRO A 18 7.09 -29.19 -16.31
N TYR A 19 6.47 -28.26 -17.03
CA TYR A 19 6.63 -28.16 -18.48
C TYR A 19 8.07 -27.75 -18.85
N ASP A 20 8.51 -28.02 -20.08
CA ASP A 20 9.88 -27.72 -20.52
C ASP A 20 10.24 -26.24 -20.38
N ASN A 21 9.32 -25.33 -20.74
CA ASN A 21 9.49 -23.88 -20.56
C ASN A 21 9.49 -23.45 -19.09
N GLN A 22 8.73 -24.13 -18.22
CA GLN A 22 8.78 -23.87 -16.77
C GLN A 22 10.12 -24.29 -16.20
N ARG A 23 10.67 -25.43 -16.65
CA ARG A 23 12.00 -25.87 -16.25
C ARG A 23 13.07 -24.87 -16.68
N GLU A 24 13.04 -24.45 -17.94
CA GLU A 24 13.95 -23.42 -18.45
C GLU A 24 13.84 -22.11 -17.66
N ALA A 25 12.61 -21.67 -17.35
CA ALA A 25 12.36 -20.50 -16.50
C ALA A 25 12.93 -20.67 -15.09
N MET A 26 12.67 -21.79 -14.43
CA MET A 26 13.16 -22.05 -13.08
C MET A 26 14.69 -22.12 -13.00
N ASP A 27 15.34 -22.79 -13.97
CA ASP A 27 16.80 -22.83 -14.05
C ASP A 27 17.37 -21.41 -14.23
N GLY A 28 16.78 -20.62 -15.14
CA GLY A 28 17.23 -19.25 -15.38
C GLY A 28 17.00 -18.28 -14.22
N ILE A 29 15.90 -18.44 -13.47
CA ILE A 29 15.61 -17.67 -12.27
C ILE A 29 16.58 -18.07 -11.16
N ARG A 30 16.79 -19.38 -10.91
CA ARG A 30 17.73 -19.85 -9.90
C ARG A 30 19.14 -19.31 -10.15
N ASP A 31 19.65 -19.44 -11.37
CA ASP A 31 20.97 -18.93 -11.74
C ASP A 31 21.10 -17.40 -11.52
N ALA A 32 20.02 -16.64 -11.72
CA ALA A 32 20.01 -15.20 -11.50
C ALA A 32 19.98 -14.84 -10.01
N LEU A 33 19.16 -15.53 -9.21
CA LEU A 33 19.09 -15.36 -7.76
C LEU A 33 20.42 -15.72 -7.09
N ASP A 34 21.08 -16.80 -7.51
CA ASP A 34 22.41 -17.17 -7.02
C ASP A 34 23.48 -16.10 -7.31
N GLY A 35 23.26 -15.29 -8.35
CA GLY A 35 24.09 -14.15 -8.74
C GLY A 35 23.65 -12.79 -8.16
N GLY A 36 22.55 -12.73 -7.40
CA GLY A 36 21.97 -11.46 -6.92
C GLY A 36 21.52 -10.54 -8.06
N ARG A 37 20.94 -11.10 -9.12
CA ARG A 37 20.53 -10.36 -10.33
C ARG A 37 19.02 -10.43 -10.50
N ASP A 38 18.41 -9.28 -10.77
CA ASP A 38 16.98 -9.18 -11.05
C ASP A 38 16.56 -9.93 -12.30
N VAL A 39 15.29 -10.33 -12.36
CA VAL A 39 14.72 -11.10 -13.46
C VAL A 39 13.47 -10.43 -14.01
N LEU A 40 13.43 -10.22 -15.33
CA LEU A 40 12.24 -9.90 -16.09
C LEU A 40 11.75 -11.14 -16.84
N PHE A 41 10.61 -11.67 -16.43
CA PHE A 41 10.03 -12.91 -16.95
C PHE A 41 8.67 -12.69 -17.60
N GLU A 42 8.63 -12.69 -18.93
CA GLU A 42 7.37 -12.72 -19.69
C GLU A 42 6.92 -14.17 -19.95
N GLY A 43 5.72 -14.52 -19.52
CA GLY A 43 5.13 -15.84 -19.74
C GLY A 43 3.63 -15.77 -20.04
N ALA A 44 3.20 -16.42 -21.12
CA ALA A 44 1.78 -16.45 -21.47
C ALA A 44 0.88 -17.06 -20.38
N CYS A 45 -0.42 -16.73 -20.37
CA CYS A 45 -1.37 -17.31 -19.42
C CYS A 45 -1.38 -18.84 -19.47
N GLY A 46 -1.44 -19.48 -18.30
CA GLY A 46 -1.43 -20.94 -18.18
C GLY A 46 -0.05 -21.60 -18.28
N THR A 47 1.04 -20.83 -18.39
CA THR A 47 2.42 -21.34 -18.30
C THR A 47 2.87 -21.65 -16.88
N GLY A 48 2.04 -21.36 -15.87
CA GLY A 48 2.37 -21.54 -14.45
C GLY A 48 3.55 -20.70 -14.01
N LYS A 49 3.53 -19.40 -14.37
CA LYS A 49 4.56 -18.41 -14.02
C LYS A 49 4.85 -18.38 -12.52
N THR A 50 3.79 -18.38 -11.71
CA THR A 50 3.87 -18.35 -10.26
C THR A 50 4.74 -19.45 -9.70
N LEU A 51 4.43 -20.73 -9.97
CA LEU A 51 5.26 -21.84 -9.52
C LEU A 51 6.67 -21.81 -10.13
N ALA A 52 6.82 -21.33 -11.37
CA ALA A 52 8.12 -21.19 -12.00
C ALA A 52 9.00 -20.09 -11.36
N ALA A 53 8.41 -19.11 -10.68
CA ALA A 53 9.12 -18.10 -9.91
C ALA A 53 9.31 -18.50 -8.43
N LEU A 54 8.25 -18.98 -7.78
CA LEU A 54 8.26 -19.33 -6.35
C LEU A 54 9.16 -20.52 -6.04
N ALA A 55 9.11 -21.60 -6.84
CA ALA A 55 9.89 -22.80 -6.53
C ALA A 55 11.41 -22.54 -6.46
N PRO A 56 12.05 -21.89 -7.46
CA PRO A 56 13.47 -21.55 -7.37
C PRO A 56 13.76 -20.47 -6.33
N ALA A 57 12.85 -19.51 -6.11
CA ALA A 57 13.02 -18.47 -5.08
C ALA A 57 13.04 -19.08 -3.67
N LEU A 58 12.09 -19.97 -3.35
CA LEU A 58 12.01 -20.67 -2.06
C LEU A 58 13.22 -21.59 -1.85
N ALA A 59 13.68 -22.27 -2.90
CA ALA A 59 14.86 -23.12 -2.82
C ALA A 59 16.12 -22.32 -2.51
N HIS A 60 16.36 -21.24 -3.26
CA HIS A 60 17.45 -20.30 -2.99
C HIS A 60 17.33 -19.74 -1.56
N ALA A 61 16.16 -19.25 -1.19
CA ALA A 61 15.93 -18.64 0.11
C ALA A 61 16.21 -19.59 1.28
N ARG A 62 15.80 -20.86 1.17
CA ARG A 62 16.08 -21.88 2.18
C ARG A 62 17.57 -22.21 2.28
N GLU A 63 18.29 -22.24 1.17
CA GLU A 63 19.74 -22.49 1.17
C GLU A 63 20.55 -21.31 1.74
N THR A 64 20.08 -20.09 1.53
CA THR A 64 20.79 -18.86 1.90
C THR A 64 20.22 -18.17 3.15
N ASN A 65 19.28 -18.80 3.85
CA ASN A 65 18.57 -18.23 5.02
C ASN A 65 17.91 -16.86 4.73
N LYS A 66 17.29 -16.74 3.56
CA LYS A 66 16.53 -15.56 3.13
C LYS A 66 15.02 -15.81 3.23
N THR A 67 14.23 -14.77 3.09
CA THR A 67 12.77 -14.85 3.01
C THR A 67 12.29 -14.45 1.61
N VAL A 68 11.26 -15.13 1.10
CA VAL A 68 10.60 -14.76 -0.16
C VAL A 68 9.40 -13.88 0.15
N VAL A 69 9.28 -12.73 -0.52
CA VAL A 69 8.09 -11.88 -0.49
C VAL A 69 7.46 -11.88 -1.87
N ILE A 70 6.22 -12.32 -2.00
CA ILE A 70 5.47 -12.26 -3.26
C ILE A 70 4.36 -11.22 -3.17
N THR A 71 4.25 -10.40 -4.21
CA THR A 71 3.28 -9.32 -4.27
C THR A 71 2.40 -9.41 -5.51
N THR A 72 1.15 -8.97 -5.37
CA THR A 72 0.18 -8.87 -6.46
C THR A 72 -0.74 -7.67 -6.25
N ASN A 73 -1.07 -6.96 -7.33
CA ASN A 73 -2.03 -5.86 -7.30
C ASN A 73 -3.50 -6.32 -7.36
N VAL A 74 -3.78 -7.63 -7.48
CA VAL A 74 -5.14 -8.13 -7.74
C VAL A 74 -5.62 -9.04 -6.61
N HIS A 75 -6.61 -8.57 -5.86
CA HIS A 75 -7.27 -9.31 -4.77
C HIS A 75 -7.72 -10.73 -5.16
N GLN A 76 -8.20 -10.92 -6.40
CA GLN A 76 -8.61 -12.24 -6.89
C GLN A 76 -7.42 -13.20 -7.11
N GLN A 77 -6.26 -12.68 -7.52
CA GLN A 77 -5.04 -13.46 -7.72
C GLN A 77 -4.42 -13.90 -6.39
N MET A 78 -4.56 -13.10 -5.33
CA MET A 78 -4.15 -13.48 -3.97
C MET A 78 -4.72 -14.85 -3.55
N ARG A 79 -5.99 -15.15 -3.87
CA ARG A 79 -6.60 -16.46 -3.60
C ARG A 79 -5.92 -17.60 -4.37
N GLN A 80 -5.43 -17.34 -5.57
CA GLN A 80 -4.67 -18.32 -6.32
C GLN A 80 -3.31 -18.58 -5.66
N PHE A 81 -2.60 -17.53 -5.24
CA PHE A 81 -1.34 -17.67 -4.50
C PHE A 81 -1.49 -18.48 -3.22
N VAL A 82 -2.52 -18.19 -2.41
CA VAL A 82 -2.79 -18.96 -1.20
C VAL A 82 -2.97 -20.46 -1.53
N ARG A 83 -3.70 -20.79 -2.59
CA ARG A 83 -3.87 -22.20 -2.99
C ARG A 83 -2.55 -22.84 -3.41
N GLU A 84 -1.75 -22.16 -4.21
CA GLU A 84 -0.46 -22.68 -4.65
C GLU A 84 0.52 -22.81 -3.48
N ALA A 85 0.55 -21.86 -2.55
CA ALA A 85 1.34 -21.92 -1.33
C ALA A 85 0.90 -23.07 -0.40
N ARG A 86 -0.41 -23.36 -0.29
CA ARG A 86 -0.92 -24.55 0.42
C ARG A 86 -0.42 -25.85 -0.22
N GLU A 87 -0.48 -25.94 -1.55
CA GLU A 87 0.03 -27.10 -2.27
C GLU A 87 1.55 -27.28 -2.10
N ILE A 88 2.31 -26.17 -2.05
CA ILE A 88 3.75 -26.19 -1.77
C ILE A 88 3.99 -26.68 -0.33
N HIS A 89 3.26 -26.14 0.65
CA HIS A 89 3.35 -26.55 2.06
C HIS A 89 3.10 -28.06 2.25
N ASP A 90 2.10 -28.61 1.55
CA ASP A 90 1.80 -30.06 1.56
C ASP A 90 2.96 -30.91 0.99
N ALA A 91 3.73 -30.35 0.05
CA ALA A 91 4.87 -31.04 -0.57
C ALA A 91 6.16 -30.90 0.26
N ALA A 92 6.40 -29.70 0.82
CA ALA A 92 7.55 -29.35 1.61
C ALA A 92 7.14 -28.33 2.69
N PRO A 93 7.43 -28.58 3.99
CA PRO A 93 7.05 -27.66 5.06
C PRO A 93 7.49 -26.23 4.77
N LEU A 94 6.52 -25.32 4.76
CA LEU A 94 6.67 -23.92 4.40
C LEU A 94 5.95 -23.06 5.43
N ARG A 95 6.68 -22.20 6.15
CA ARG A 95 6.09 -21.16 7.01
C ARG A 95 5.69 -20.00 6.11
N ALA A 96 4.40 -19.87 5.83
CA ALA A 96 3.89 -18.81 4.97
C ALA A 96 2.84 -17.95 5.67
N VAL A 97 2.92 -16.64 5.46
CA VAL A 97 1.95 -15.66 5.96
C VAL A 97 1.37 -14.88 4.80
N VAL A 98 0.06 -14.61 4.85
CA VAL A 98 -0.63 -13.75 3.90
C VAL A 98 -1.04 -12.49 4.63
N PHE A 99 -0.46 -11.37 4.23
CA PHE A 99 -0.55 -10.09 4.92
C PHE A 99 -1.42 -9.11 4.14
N LYS A 100 -2.30 -8.41 4.88
CA LYS A 100 -3.13 -7.31 4.38
C LYS A 100 -3.06 -6.13 5.33
N GLY A 101 -3.48 -4.97 4.84
CA GLY A 101 -3.62 -3.77 5.65
C GLY A 101 -4.63 -3.94 6.78
N LYS A 102 -4.42 -3.14 7.83
CA LYS A 102 -5.14 -3.19 9.09
C LYS A 102 -6.66 -3.07 8.98
N GLY A 103 -7.15 -2.20 8.10
CA GLY A 103 -8.59 -1.98 7.90
C GLY A 103 -9.36 -3.23 7.46
N SER A 104 -8.67 -4.30 7.06
CA SER A 104 -9.29 -5.59 6.73
C SER A 104 -9.20 -6.66 7.83
N MET A 105 -8.51 -6.37 8.94
CA MET A 105 -8.20 -7.33 10.01
C MET A 105 -8.52 -6.82 11.42
N CYS A 106 -8.79 -5.51 11.60
CA CYS A 106 -9.09 -4.94 12.90
C CYS A 106 -10.54 -5.25 13.33
N HIS A 107 -10.72 -5.85 14.51
CA HIS A 107 -12.06 -6.17 15.04
C HIS A 107 -12.82 -4.98 15.63
N ILE A 108 -12.14 -3.85 15.82
CA ILE A 108 -12.72 -2.62 16.39
C ILE A 108 -12.76 -1.46 15.37
N ASP A 109 -12.43 -1.74 14.10
CA ASP A 109 -12.56 -0.80 12.98
C ASP A 109 -11.81 0.54 13.12
N VAL A 110 -10.69 0.58 13.84
CA VAL A 110 -9.82 1.77 13.93
C VAL A 110 -8.70 1.74 12.88
N ASP A 111 -8.20 2.91 12.47
CA ASP A 111 -7.09 3.08 11.53
C ASP A 111 -5.71 2.72 12.14
N TYR A 112 -4.62 2.95 11.41
CA TYR A 112 -3.29 2.52 11.84
C TYR A 112 -2.75 3.38 12.98
N GLU A 113 -2.90 4.69 12.88
CA GLU A 113 -2.46 5.71 13.82
C GLU A 113 -3.18 5.57 15.15
N GLU A 114 -4.52 5.48 15.14
CA GLU A 114 -5.33 5.28 16.34
C GLU A 114 -4.94 3.99 17.06
N CYS A 115 -4.71 2.91 16.30
CA CYS A 115 -4.26 1.66 16.92
C CYS A 115 -2.83 1.69 17.40
N GLN A 116 -1.94 2.47 16.79
CA GLN A 116 -0.61 2.63 17.31
C GLN A 116 -0.67 3.22 18.72
N VAL A 117 -1.48 4.25 18.94
CA VAL A 117 -1.70 4.83 20.28
C VAL A 117 -2.31 3.79 21.23
N LEU A 118 -3.36 3.09 20.81
CA LEU A 118 -3.97 2.03 21.63
C LEU A 118 -2.96 0.93 21.99
N ARG A 119 -2.14 0.49 21.03
CA ARG A 119 -1.17 -0.59 21.19
C ARG A 119 -0.07 -0.18 22.17
N ASP A 120 0.46 1.02 22.01
CA ASP A 120 1.55 1.54 22.84
C ASP A 120 1.05 1.71 24.29
N ASN A 121 -0.14 2.30 24.50
CA ASN A 121 -0.77 2.41 25.82
C ASN A 121 -1.07 1.04 26.45
N THR A 122 -1.55 0.09 25.65
CA THR A 122 -1.82 -1.29 26.13
C THR A 122 -0.53 -2.01 26.53
N HIS A 123 0.57 -1.77 25.81
CA HIS A 123 1.87 -2.36 26.13
C HIS A 123 2.41 -1.78 27.45
N GLU A 124 2.33 -0.47 27.63
CA GLU A 124 2.69 0.22 28.87
C GLU A 124 1.87 -0.31 30.06
N LEU A 125 0.55 -0.49 29.88
CA LEU A 125 -0.32 -1.08 30.90
C LEU A 125 0.16 -2.49 31.32
N VAL A 126 0.44 -3.37 30.36
CA VAL A 126 0.87 -4.75 30.68
C VAL A 126 2.24 -4.76 31.35
N ASP A 127 3.16 -3.89 30.94
CA ASP A 127 4.49 -3.79 31.55
C ASP A 127 4.40 -3.24 32.98
N ALA A 128 3.62 -2.19 33.24
CA ALA A 128 3.36 -1.70 34.59
C ALA A 128 2.70 -2.79 35.48
N GLU A 129 1.80 -3.61 34.93
CA GLU A 129 1.22 -4.76 35.65
C GLU A 129 2.24 -5.87 35.94
N ARG A 130 3.26 -6.05 35.10
CA ARG A 130 4.38 -6.97 35.35
C ARG A 130 5.32 -6.41 36.40
N ASP A 131 5.64 -5.13 36.35
CA ASP A 131 6.53 -4.46 37.30
C ASP A 131 5.92 -4.43 38.69
N LYS A 132 4.63 -4.11 38.81
CA LYS A 132 3.88 -4.23 40.07
C LYS A 132 4.03 -5.62 40.69
N ARG A 133 3.81 -6.69 39.91
CA ARG A 133 3.93 -8.07 40.40
C ARG A 133 5.34 -8.38 40.89
N GLN A 134 6.37 -7.93 40.18
CA GLN A 134 7.77 -8.12 40.59
C GLN A 134 8.11 -7.36 41.87
N LEU A 135 7.60 -6.12 42.02
CA LEU A 135 7.77 -5.31 43.22
C LEU A 135 7.04 -5.92 44.42
N GLU A 136 5.82 -6.44 44.24
CA GLU A 136 5.07 -7.18 45.27
C GLU A 136 5.84 -8.41 45.75
N GLU A 137 6.35 -9.25 44.84
CA GLU A 137 7.17 -10.42 45.19
C GLU A 137 8.45 -10.03 45.95
N ARG A 138 9.12 -8.96 45.50
CA ARG A 138 10.32 -8.43 46.15
C ARG A 138 10.02 -7.86 47.54
N GLN A 139 8.88 -7.18 47.68
CA GLN A 139 8.41 -6.63 48.94
C GLN A 139 8.13 -7.73 49.96
N GLU A 140 7.51 -8.84 49.54
CA GLU A 140 7.25 -9.99 50.39
C GLU A 140 8.56 -10.67 50.84
N ALA A 141 9.52 -10.85 49.93
CA ALA A 141 10.82 -11.42 50.26
C ALA A 141 11.59 -10.57 51.29
N LEU A 142 11.62 -9.25 51.10
CA LEU A 142 12.28 -8.31 52.04
C LEU A 142 11.57 -8.24 53.40
N LEU A 143 10.24 -8.42 53.44
CA LEU A 143 9.48 -8.51 54.68
C LEU A 143 9.89 -9.74 55.51
N GLU A 144 10.13 -10.89 54.86
CA GLU A 144 10.62 -12.09 55.53
C GLU A 144 12.02 -11.88 56.11
N GLU A 145 12.94 -11.29 55.35
CA GLU A 145 14.32 -11.02 55.76
C GLU A 145 14.40 -9.97 56.89
N SER A 146 13.58 -8.92 56.82
CA SER A 146 13.50 -7.90 57.88
C SER A 146 12.97 -8.47 59.21
N ARG A 147 12.05 -9.44 59.16
CA ARG A 147 11.55 -10.14 60.36
C ARG A 147 12.63 -10.97 61.06
N ASP A 148 13.66 -11.39 60.32
CA ASP A 148 14.84 -12.07 60.86
C ASP A 148 15.88 -11.10 61.48
N GLY A 149 15.60 -9.80 61.46
CA GLY A 149 16.35 -8.77 62.17
C GLY A 149 17.39 -8.03 61.33
N ASP A 150 17.31 -8.11 60.01
CA ASP A 150 18.15 -7.34 59.08
C ASP A 150 17.61 -5.90 58.92
N GLY A 151 18.45 -4.91 59.28
CA GLY A 151 18.12 -3.49 59.18
C GLY A 151 18.24 -2.94 57.76
N GLU A 152 19.10 -3.52 56.92
CA GLU A 152 19.26 -3.12 55.52
C GLU A 152 18.03 -3.57 54.70
N ALA A 153 17.46 -4.74 55.04
CA ALA A 153 16.22 -5.23 54.43
C ALA A 153 15.01 -4.33 54.72
N ALA A 154 14.99 -3.65 55.87
CA ALA A 154 13.91 -2.72 56.22
C ALA A 154 13.95 -1.44 55.37
N GLU A 155 15.14 -0.89 55.14
CA GLU A 155 15.34 0.30 54.28
C GLU A 155 15.04 -0.02 52.81
N ALA A 156 15.52 -1.18 52.31
CA ALA A 156 15.22 -1.62 50.95
C ALA A 156 13.71 -1.85 50.72
N ARG A 157 13.00 -2.35 51.75
CA ARG A 157 11.56 -2.54 51.68
C ARG A 157 10.79 -1.21 51.60
N GLU A 158 11.26 -0.17 52.29
CA GLU A 158 10.64 1.17 52.23
C GLU A 158 10.75 1.75 50.81
N ALA A 159 11.92 1.62 50.18
CA ALA A 159 12.11 2.05 48.79
C ALA A 159 11.21 1.29 47.80
N VAL A 160 11.07 -0.03 47.96
CA VAL A 160 10.18 -0.84 47.10
C VAL A 160 8.71 -0.46 47.29
N LEU A 161 8.30 -0.02 48.49
CA LEU A 161 6.94 0.45 48.72
C LEU A 161 6.66 1.80 48.04
N GLU A 162 7.63 2.72 48.06
CA GLU A 162 7.53 3.99 47.33
C GLU A 162 7.41 3.74 45.82
N GLU A 163 8.27 2.89 45.27
CA GLU A 163 8.21 2.48 43.85
C GLU A 163 6.89 1.78 43.49
N LEU A 164 6.32 0.99 44.41
CA LEU A 164 5.02 0.33 44.21
C LEU A 164 3.86 1.32 44.24
N GLU A 165 3.89 2.36 45.08
CA GLU A 165 2.91 3.45 45.07
C GLU A 165 2.96 4.20 43.73
N ASP A 166 4.16 4.53 43.22
CA ASP A 166 4.32 5.20 41.93
C ASP A 166 3.74 4.36 40.76
N VAL A 167 4.01 3.05 40.74
CA VAL A 167 3.46 2.13 39.72
C VAL A 167 1.94 1.94 39.88
N GLU A 168 1.41 1.99 41.11
CA GLU A 168 -0.04 1.90 41.33
C GLU A 168 -0.79 3.13 40.79
N ASP A 169 -0.23 4.32 40.97
CA ASP A 169 -0.78 5.56 40.42
C ASP A 169 -0.72 5.53 38.87
N GLU A 170 0.41 5.13 38.29
CA GLU A 170 0.55 4.95 36.83
C GLU A 170 -0.48 3.95 36.26
N LEU A 171 -0.71 2.84 36.95
CA LEU A 171 -1.73 1.85 36.56
C LEU A 171 -3.17 2.37 36.66
N GLU A 172 -3.45 3.33 37.55
CA GLU A 172 -4.76 3.97 37.60
C GLU A 172 -4.96 4.82 36.34
N ASP A 173 -3.99 5.67 36.01
CA ASP A 173 -4.01 6.54 34.82
C ASP A 173 -4.13 5.71 33.51
N LEU A 174 -3.31 4.68 33.34
CA LEU A 174 -3.32 3.82 32.15
C LEU A 174 -4.65 3.07 31.96
N ARG A 175 -5.33 2.71 33.06
CA ARG A 175 -6.65 2.03 33.00
C ARG A 175 -7.80 2.98 32.72
N GLU A 176 -7.64 4.27 33.03
CA GLU A 176 -8.60 5.30 32.64
C GLU A 176 -8.42 5.71 31.17
N GLY A 177 -7.21 5.57 30.62
CA GLY A 177 -6.89 5.81 29.22
C GLY A 177 -7.45 4.79 28.22
N ASN A 178 -7.24 5.06 26.93
CA ASN A 178 -7.73 4.22 25.85
C ASN A 178 -6.76 3.05 25.57
N VAL A 179 -7.23 1.81 25.74
CA VAL A 179 -6.47 0.57 25.49
C VAL A 179 -7.20 -0.36 24.52
N CYS A 180 -6.47 -1.26 23.89
CA CYS A 180 -7.04 -2.29 23.04
C CYS A 180 -7.15 -3.61 23.80
N GLU A 181 -8.37 -3.96 24.25
CA GLU A 181 -8.64 -5.21 24.98
C GLU A 181 -8.15 -6.45 24.21
N ARG A 182 -8.33 -6.49 22.89
CA ARG A 182 -7.92 -7.61 22.03
C ARG A 182 -6.40 -7.78 22.00
N TYR A 183 -5.65 -6.68 22.00
CA TYR A 183 -4.19 -6.73 22.02
C TYR A 183 -3.66 -6.98 23.44
N TYR A 184 -4.35 -6.50 24.48
CA TYR A 184 -4.05 -6.86 25.87
C TYR A 184 -4.06 -8.38 26.04
N GLU A 185 -5.10 -9.06 25.55
CA GLU A 185 -5.21 -10.52 25.58
C GLU A 185 -4.05 -11.21 24.84
N ASN A 186 -3.56 -10.65 23.73
CA ASN A 186 -2.35 -11.17 23.06
C ASN A 186 -1.12 -11.11 23.99
N LEU A 187 -0.95 -10.03 24.75
CA LEU A 187 0.25 -9.79 25.57
C LEU A 187 0.28 -10.60 26.88
N VAL A 188 -0.89 -10.89 27.45
CA VAL A 188 -1.01 -11.64 28.71
C VAL A 188 -1.29 -13.13 28.50
N GLY A 189 -1.84 -13.49 27.33
CA GLY A 189 -2.19 -14.86 26.95
C GLY A 189 -1.01 -15.68 26.43
N ASP A 190 -1.26 -16.98 26.27
CA ASP A 190 -0.37 -17.90 25.57
C ASP A 190 -0.87 -18.08 24.13
N ASN A 191 -0.07 -17.67 23.16
CA ASN A 191 -0.43 -17.67 21.74
C ASN A 191 0.16 -18.86 20.98
N ASP A 192 0.79 -19.83 21.65
CA ASP A 192 1.42 -20.98 21.00
C ASP A 192 0.44 -21.76 20.11
N GLU A 193 -0.81 -21.95 20.55
CA GLU A 193 -1.86 -22.62 19.77
C GLU A 193 -2.17 -21.88 18.46
N PHE A 194 -2.18 -20.54 18.50
CA PHE A 194 -2.39 -19.72 17.31
C PHE A 194 -1.25 -19.91 16.30
N TYR A 195 0.01 -19.87 16.75
CA TYR A 195 1.15 -20.02 15.84
C TYR A 195 1.29 -21.45 15.29
N GLU A 196 1.01 -22.47 16.11
CA GLU A 196 0.90 -23.85 15.62
C GLU A 196 -0.16 -23.96 14.52
N TRP A 197 -1.35 -23.38 14.73
CA TRP A 197 -2.41 -23.34 13.74
C TRP A 197 -2.05 -22.52 12.49
N LEU A 198 -1.38 -21.37 12.66
CA LEU A 198 -0.98 -20.48 11.58
C LEU A 198 -0.01 -21.18 10.63
N TYR A 199 0.97 -21.92 11.18
CA TYR A 199 2.02 -22.59 10.42
C TYR A 199 1.71 -24.03 10.00
N ASP A 200 0.61 -24.65 10.47
CA ASP A 200 0.09 -25.94 9.98
C ASP A 200 -0.51 -25.86 8.55
N GLY A 201 -0.34 -24.72 7.88
CA GLY A 201 -0.76 -24.52 6.51
C GLY A 201 -0.53 -23.07 6.09
N VAL A 202 -1.35 -22.59 5.15
CA VAL A 202 -1.36 -21.18 4.77
C VAL A 202 -2.75 -20.62 5.06
N ARG A 203 -2.85 -19.65 5.96
CA ARG A 203 -4.11 -19.02 6.37
C ARG A 203 -4.34 -17.74 5.58
N THR A 204 -5.60 -17.45 5.24
CA THR A 204 -5.94 -16.13 4.70
C THR A 204 -6.14 -15.12 5.83
N PRO A 205 -6.08 -13.81 5.55
CA PRO A 205 -6.43 -12.77 6.52
C PRO A 205 -7.83 -12.96 7.11
N GLU A 206 -8.78 -13.45 6.30
CA GLU A 206 -10.13 -13.77 6.77
C GLU A 206 -10.13 -14.98 7.73
N ASP A 207 -9.37 -16.05 7.44
CA ASP A 207 -9.22 -17.18 8.37
C ASP A 207 -8.66 -16.72 9.73
N ILE A 208 -7.70 -15.79 9.72
CA ILE A 208 -7.06 -15.22 10.93
C ILE A 208 -8.02 -14.31 11.68
N TYR A 209 -8.79 -13.48 10.97
CA TYR A 209 -9.83 -12.64 11.56
C TYR A 209 -10.85 -13.47 12.33
N ASP A 210 -11.37 -14.52 11.71
CA ASP A 210 -12.38 -15.40 12.31
C ASP A 210 -11.80 -16.11 13.55
N TYR A 211 -10.57 -16.64 13.48
CA TYR A 211 -9.90 -17.27 14.62
C TYR A 211 -9.75 -16.28 15.80
N ALA A 212 -9.23 -15.09 15.53
CA ALA A 212 -8.96 -14.09 16.55
C ALA A 212 -10.26 -13.54 17.16
N GLU A 213 -11.34 -13.43 16.37
CA GLU A 213 -12.65 -13.05 16.86
C GLU A 213 -13.16 -14.05 17.91
N GLU A 214 -13.11 -15.35 17.58
CA GLU A 214 -13.51 -16.45 18.46
C GLU A 214 -12.65 -16.55 19.72
N ALA A 215 -11.34 -16.28 19.60
CA ALA A 215 -10.38 -16.37 20.69
C ALA A 215 -10.32 -15.13 21.60
N GLY A 216 -10.93 -14.01 21.22
CA GLY A 216 -10.80 -12.76 22.00
C GLY A 216 -9.52 -11.97 21.71
N LEU A 217 -8.81 -12.29 20.63
CA LEU A 217 -7.44 -11.82 20.34
C LEU A 217 -7.41 -10.75 19.24
N CYS A 218 -6.30 -10.02 19.12
CA CYS A 218 -6.05 -9.12 18.00
C CYS A 218 -5.28 -9.87 16.89
N GLY A 219 -5.99 -10.27 15.84
CA GLY A 219 -5.42 -11.05 14.73
C GLY A 219 -4.37 -10.30 13.90
N TYR A 220 -4.45 -8.96 13.83
CA TYR A 220 -3.50 -8.14 13.10
C TYR A 220 -2.12 -8.10 13.78
N GLU A 221 -2.08 -7.86 15.10
CA GLU A 221 -0.82 -7.86 15.85
C GLU A 221 -0.22 -9.27 15.97
N LEU A 222 -1.05 -10.31 16.17
CA LEU A 222 -0.57 -11.70 16.12
C LEU A 222 0.08 -12.05 14.77
N LEU A 223 -0.46 -11.52 13.66
CA LEU A 223 0.10 -11.73 12.33
C LEU A 223 1.42 -10.97 12.14
N LYS A 224 1.55 -9.75 12.69
CA LYS A 224 2.82 -9.01 12.69
C LYS A 224 3.92 -9.77 13.42
N ASP A 225 3.61 -10.34 14.58
CA ASP A 225 4.57 -11.17 15.30
C ASP A 225 4.86 -12.47 14.54
N GLY A 226 3.82 -13.06 13.93
CA GLY A 226 3.92 -14.31 13.18
C GLY A 226 4.65 -14.20 11.83
N ILE A 227 4.88 -13.00 11.31
CA ILE A 227 5.62 -12.80 10.05
C ILE A 227 7.14 -12.92 10.26
N GLU A 228 7.63 -12.80 11.50
CA GLU A 228 9.05 -12.89 11.78
C GLU A 228 9.61 -14.29 11.42
N GLY A 229 10.62 -14.29 10.56
CA GLY A 229 11.33 -15.50 10.17
C GLY A 229 10.51 -16.49 9.33
N VAL A 230 9.47 -16.03 8.63
CA VAL A 230 8.73 -16.84 7.64
C VAL A 230 9.58 -17.14 6.40
N ASP A 231 9.27 -18.24 5.72
CA ASP A 231 9.88 -18.60 4.44
C ASP A 231 9.23 -17.81 3.28
N LEU A 232 7.93 -17.53 3.39
CA LEU A 232 7.12 -16.84 2.39
C LEU A 232 6.16 -15.82 3.02
N ALA A 233 6.23 -14.57 2.57
CA ALA A 233 5.20 -13.56 2.83
C ALA A 233 4.45 -13.22 1.54
N VAL A 234 3.12 -13.20 1.59
CA VAL A 234 2.25 -12.81 0.46
C VAL A 234 1.59 -11.49 0.82
N CYS A 235 1.80 -10.42 0.05
CA CYS A 235 1.21 -9.11 0.33
C CYS A 235 0.83 -8.34 -0.96
N ASN A 236 0.31 -7.13 -0.83
CA ASN A 236 0.04 -6.23 -1.96
C ASN A 236 1.25 -5.29 -2.20
N TYR A 237 1.39 -4.77 -3.42
CA TYR A 237 2.40 -3.81 -3.88
C TYR A 237 2.65 -2.66 -2.91
N HIS A 238 1.60 -2.12 -2.30
CA HIS A 238 1.68 -1.03 -1.32
C HIS A 238 2.74 -1.29 -0.24
N HIS A 239 2.91 -2.53 0.23
CA HIS A 239 3.87 -2.85 1.31
C HIS A 239 5.33 -2.75 0.89
N LEU A 240 5.63 -2.73 -0.41
CA LEU A 240 6.99 -2.63 -0.93
C LEU A 240 7.25 -1.32 -1.69
N LEU A 241 6.22 -0.75 -2.30
CA LEU A 241 6.38 0.46 -3.12
C LEU A 241 6.24 1.74 -2.30
N ASP A 242 5.42 1.76 -1.26
CA ASP A 242 5.36 2.88 -0.33
C ASP A 242 6.57 2.86 0.62
N PRO A 243 7.42 3.91 0.66
CA PRO A 243 8.62 3.90 1.49
C PRO A 243 8.35 3.77 3.00
N GLY A 244 7.29 4.41 3.50
CA GLY A 244 6.91 4.39 4.91
C GLY A 244 6.43 3.00 5.33
N ILE A 245 5.49 2.43 4.58
CA ILE A 245 4.96 1.07 4.82
C ILE A 245 6.08 0.03 4.62
N ARG A 246 6.94 0.20 3.61
CA ARG A 246 8.08 -0.69 3.33
C ARG A 246 9.02 -0.80 4.52
N ALA A 247 9.39 0.32 5.13
CA ALA A 247 10.27 0.32 6.30
C ALA A 247 9.65 -0.45 7.47
N GLN A 248 8.36 -0.26 7.73
CA GLN A 248 7.62 -0.98 8.77
C GLN A 248 7.51 -2.48 8.45
N PHE A 249 7.22 -2.82 7.20
CA PHE A 249 7.07 -4.20 6.74
C PHE A 249 8.37 -5.01 6.91
N PHE A 250 9.52 -4.47 6.50
CA PHE A 250 10.81 -5.15 6.71
C PHE A 250 11.16 -5.27 8.20
N ARG A 251 10.79 -4.29 9.02
CA ARG A 251 10.95 -4.38 10.48
C ARG A 251 10.15 -5.54 11.06
N TRP A 252 8.89 -5.70 10.67
CA TRP A 252 8.06 -6.85 11.11
C TRP A 252 8.60 -8.18 10.59
N LEU A 253 9.11 -8.21 9.36
CA LEU A 253 9.72 -9.42 8.78
C LEU A 253 10.95 -9.91 9.58
N GLY A 254 11.58 -9.01 10.33
CA GLY A 254 12.80 -9.29 11.09
C GLY A 254 14.00 -9.61 10.18
N ARG A 255 14.04 -9.02 8.98
CA ARG A 255 15.06 -9.27 7.96
C ARG A 255 15.57 -7.97 7.37
N ASP A 256 16.88 -7.89 7.19
CA ASP A 256 17.49 -6.86 6.35
C ASP A 256 17.00 -7.04 4.90
N PRO A 257 16.75 -5.96 4.13
CA PRO A 257 16.30 -6.07 2.75
C PRO A 257 17.19 -6.98 1.87
N GLU A 258 18.51 -6.95 2.08
CA GLU A 258 19.49 -7.79 1.36
C GLU A 258 19.32 -9.31 1.61
N ASP A 259 18.52 -9.69 2.61
CA ASP A 259 18.14 -11.06 2.91
C ASP A 259 16.71 -11.41 2.44
N VAL A 260 16.17 -10.63 1.51
CA VAL A 260 14.83 -10.84 0.95
C VAL A 260 14.90 -10.99 -0.57
N VAL A 261 14.20 -11.99 -1.08
CA VAL A 261 13.93 -12.17 -2.51
C VAL A 261 12.49 -11.72 -2.78
N VAL A 262 12.31 -10.77 -3.69
CA VAL A 262 10.98 -10.25 -4.01
C VAL A 262 10.46 -10.84 -5.32
N VAL A 263 9.19 -11.23 -5.36
CA VAL A 263 8.50 -11.69 -6.57
C VAL A 263 7.31 -10.78 -6.85
N PHE A 264 7.32 -10.06 -7.98
CA PHE A 264 6.19 -9.26 -8.44
C PHE A 264 5.38 -10.02 -9.47
N ASP A 265 4.12 -10.34 -9.17
CA ASP A 265 3.20 -10.92 -10.15
C ASP A 265 2.34 -9.86 -10.83
N GLU A 266 2.09 -10.05 -12.13
CA GLU A 266 1.54 -9.01 -13.00
C GLU A 266 2.34 -7.71 -12.92
N ALA A 267 3.66 -7.86 -13.00
CA ALA A 267 4.64 -6.78 -12.88
C ALA A 267 4.46 -5.65 -13.90
N HIS A 268 3.60 -5.81 -14.92
CA HIS A 268 3.21 -4.71 -15.81
C HIS A 268 2.48 -3.57 -15.07
N ASN A 269 1.92 -3.83 -13.88
CA ASN A 269 1.25 -2.82 -13.05
C ASN A 269 2.20 -2.14 -12.05
N VAL A 270 3.46 -2.57 -11.94
CA VAL A 270 4.41 -2.00 -10.94
C VAL A 270 4.69 -0.53 -11.25
N GLU A 271 4.80 -0.18 -12.54
CA GLU A 271 4.98 1.20 -12.98
C GLU A 271 3.85 2.10 -12.48
N ASP A 272 2.61 1.75 -12.79
CA ASP A 272 1.45 2.57 -12.41
C ASP A 272 1.28 2.64 -10.89
N ALA A 273 1.46 1.52 -10.19
CA ALA A 273 1.37 1.48 -8.73
C ALA A 273 2.48 2.32 -8.06
N ALA A 274 3.71 2.28 -8.57
CA ALA A 274 4.78 3.10 -8.04
C ALA A 274 4.51 4.60 -8.23
N ARG A 275 3.93 5.00 -9.36
CA ARG A 275 3.51 6.40 -9.58
C ARG A 275 2.39 6.81 -8.65
N GLU A 276 1.42 5.94 -8.44
CA GLU A 276 0.28 6.20 -7.55
C GLU A 276 0.74 6.40 -6.10
N HIS A 277 1.64 5.55 -5.58
CA HIS A 277 2.19 5.71 -4.23
C HIS A 277 3.11 6.93 -4.06
N ALA A 278 3.74 7.37 -5.15
CA ALA A 278 4.62 8.53 -5.14
C ALA A 278 3.89 9.85 -5.46
N THR A 279 2.61 9.79 -5.83
CA THR A 279 1.82 10.98 -6.16
C THR A 279 1.14 11.48 -4.89
N GLU A 280 1.41 12.73 -4.52
CA GLU A 280 0.75 13.37 -3.39
C GLU A 280 -0.49 14.16 -3.86
N THR A 281 -1.52 14.23 -3.02
CA THR A 281 -2.76 14.95 -3.34
C THR A 281 -3.30 15.68 -2.13
N LEU A 282 -3.84 16.88 -2.33
CA LEU A 282 -4.52 17.66 -1.29
C LEU A 282 -5.85 18.21 -1.82
N THR A 283 -6.93 17.98 -1.08
CA THR A 283 -8.27 18.45 -1.47
C THR A 283 -8.60 19.81 -0.88
N GLU A 284 -9.48 20.56 -1.55
CA GLU A 284 -10.06 21.80 -1.02
C GLU A 284 -10.73 21.58 0.35
N ASN A 285 -11.39 20.43 0.55
CA ASN A 285 -12.05 20.12 1.81
C ASN A 285 -11.06 19.93 2.97
N THR A 286 -9.88 19.35 2.70
CA THR A 286 -8.80 19.22 3.69
C THR A 286 -8.31 20.60 4.11
N LEU A 287 -8.08 21.50 3.13
CA LEU A 287 -7.69 22.87 3.39
C LEU A 287 -8.76 23.65 4.18
N ASP A 288 -10.03 23.50 3.84
CA ASP A 288 -11.14 24.14 4.56
C ASP A 288 -11.24 23.61 6.01
N SER A 289 -10.95 22.33 6.22
CA SER A 289 -10.90 21.72 7.56
C SER A 289 -9.71 22.22 8.37
N ALA A 290 -8.54 22.34 7.74
CA ALA A 290 -7.33 22.93 8.35
C ALA A 290 -7.55 24.38 8.77
N LEU A 291 -8.18 25.20 7.91
CA LEU A 291 -8.51 26.59 8.24
C LEU A 291 -9.52 26.69 9.40
N SER A 292 -10.51 25.80 9.42
CA SER A 292 -11.49 25.74 10.53
C SER A 292 -10.82 25.32 11.84
N GLU A 293 -9.86 24.39 11.80
CA GLU A 293 -9.06 23.98 12.94
C GLU A 293 -8.23 25.13 13.51
N LEU A 294 -7.61 25.95 12.65
CA LEU A 294 -6.86 27.13 13.06
C LEU A 294 -7.71 28.18 13.78
N GLU A 295 -9.02 28.29 13.48
CA GLU A 295 -9.91 29.21 14.20
C GLU A 295 -10.07 28.87 15.69
N GLU A 296 -9.87 27.61 16.06
CA GLU A 296 -10.01 27.10 17.43
C GLU A 296 -8.69 27.14 18.22
N VAL A 297 -7.56 27.38 17.56
CA VAL A 297 -6.22 27.28 18.13
C VAL A 297 -5.69 28.65 18.58
N ALA A 298 -5.20 28.71 19.82
CA ALA A 298 -4.62 29.91 20.41
C ALA A 298 -3.08 29.82 20.44
N ASP A 299 -2.44 29.82 19.26
CA ASP A 299 -0.99 29.77 19.09
C ASP A 299 -0.50 30.91 18.17
N ASP A 300 0.67 31.49 18.48
CA ASP A 300 1.26 32.59 17.71
C ASP A 300 1.61 32.18 16.26
N ARG A 301 1.84 30.88 16.01
CA ARG A 301 2.07 30.30 14.68
C ARG A 301 0.81 30.20 13.83
N GLY A 302 -0.38 30.28 14.46
CA GLY A 302 -1.66 30.12 13.77
C GLY A 302 -1.87 31.14 12.66
N GLU A 303 -1.44 32.40 12.88
CA GLU A 303 -1.51 33.43 11.84
C GLU A 303 -0.61 33.12 10.63
N ALA A 304 0.50 32.40 10.82
CA ALA A 304 1.40 31.99 9.74
C ALA A 304 0.81 30.83 8.93
N ALA A 305 0.31 29.81 9.63
CA ALA A 305 -0.42 28.70 9.02
C ALA A 305 -1.64 29.18 8.22
N GLU A 306 -2.45 30.07 8.80
CA GLU A 306 -3.63 30.62 8.12
C GLU A 306 -3.24 31.34 6.82
N ARG A 307 -2.19 32.18 6.85
CA ARG A 307 -1.73 32.92 5.65
C ARG A 307 -1.34 31.99 4.51
N VAL A 308 -0.58 30.93 4.80
CA VAL A 308 -0.07 30.05 3.73
C VAL A 308 -1.14 29.10 3.23
N LEU A 309 -1.91 28.48 4.13
CA LEU A 309 -2.94 27.51 3.76
C LEU A 309 -4.13 28.20 3.06
N SER A 310 -4.56 29.38 3.52
CA SER A 310 -5.63 30.14 2.84
C SER A 310 -5.19 30.60 1.45
N ALA A 311 -3.96 31.08 1.29
CA ALA A 311 -3.43 31.46 -0.01
C ALA A 311 -3.34 30.28 -0.98
N PHE A 312 -3.00 29.09 -0.50
CA PHE A 312 -2.97 27.89 -1.34
C PHE A 312 -4.38 27.43 -1.73
N ARG A 313 -5.30 27.43 -0.75
CA ARG A 313 -6.72 27.11 -0.94
C ARG A 313 -7.39 28.01 -1.97
N ASP A 314 -7.26 29.32 -1.79
CA ASP A 314 -7.85 30.30 -2.70
C ASP A 314 -7.20 30.24 -4.09
N ALA A 315 -5.93 29.85 -4.20
CA ALA A 315 -5.24 29.62 -5.47
C ALA A 315 -5.75 28.38 -6.20
N LEU A 316 -5.97 27.27 -5.48
CA LEU A 316 -6.59 26.07 -6.04
C LEU A 316 -7.98 26.38 -6.59
N VAL A 317 -8.78 27.13 -5.82
CA VAL A 317 -10.14 27.52 -6.19
C VAL A 317 -10.15 28.44 -7.40
N GLU A 318 -9.30 29.48 -7.42
CA GLU A 318 -9.14 30.34 -8.60
C GLU A 318 -8.78 29.52 -9.85
N THR A 319 -7.83 28.58 -9.70
CA THR A 319 -7.31 27.77 -10.81
C THR A 319 -8.40 26.94 -11.48
N TYR A 320 -9.21 26.20 -10.72
CA TYR A 320 -10.26 25.39 -11.33
C TYR A 320 -11.49 26.22 -11.72
N GLU A 321 -11.78 27.33 -11.03
CA GLU A 321 -12.89 28.21 -11.39
C GLU A 321 -12.67 28.92 -12.72
N ASP A 322 -11.45 29.35 -12.99
CA ASP A 322 -11.06 29.94 -14.27
C ASP A 322 -11.22 28.94 -15.43
N ALA A 323 -11.08 27.63 -15.16
CA ALA A 323 -11.32 26.58 -16.14
C ALA A 323 -12.81 26.43 -16.51
N PHE A 324 -13.75 26.90 -15.68
CA PHE A 324 -15.20 26.85 -15.91
C PHE A 324 -15.76 28.04 -16.73
N GLY A 325 -14.93 28.85 -17.38
CA GLY A 325 -15.31 30.07 -18.11
C GLY A 325 -15.74 29.89 -19.59
N PRO A 326 -16.52 30.84 -20.18
CA PRO A 326 -17.09 30.73 -21.53
C PRO A 326 -16.11 30.99 -22.70
N GLY A 327 -14.78 30.91 -22.52
CA GLY A 327 -13.85 31.49 -23.51
C GLY A 327 -12.39 31.01 -23.54
N GLY A 328 -12.05 29.83 -23.03
CA GLY A 328 -10.74 29.22 -23.23
C GLY A 328 -10.79 28.00 -24.16
N ASP A 329 -9.70 27.68 -24.87
CA ASP A 329 -9.52 26.44 -25.65
C ASP A 329 -9.56 25.15 -24.80
N ARG A 330 -9.79 25.28 -23.49
CA ARG A 330 -9.77 24.23 -22.44
C ARG A 330 -11.00 24.29 -21.50
N ALA A 331 -12.10 24.93 -21.92
CA ALA A 331 -13.26 25.13 -21.05
C ALA A 331 -13.94 23.80 -20.68
N LEU A 332 -13.90 23.44 -19.40
CA LEU A 332 -14.67 22.34 -18.84
C LEU A 332 -16.07 22.87 -18.51
N ALA A 333 -17.16 22.20 -18.91
CA ALA A 333 -18.47 22.62 -18.45
C ALA A 333 -18.72 22.07 -17.06
N ARG A 334 -19.17 22.90 -16.11
CA ARG A 334 -19.57 22.44 -14.75
C ARG A 334 -20.59 21.29 -14.78
N SER A 335 -21.39 21.19 -15.85
CA SER A 335 -22.36 20.10 -16.05
C SER A 335 -21.73 18.76 -16.43
N GLU A 336 -20.48 18.74 -16.87
CA GLU A 336 -19.74 17.54 -17.25
C GLU A 336 -19.00 16.92 -16.07
N VAL A 337 -18.85 17.66 -14.96
CA VAL A 337 -18.25 17.15 -13.72
C VAL A 337 -19.24 16.26 -12.98
N ASP A 338 -18.87 14.98 -12.87
CA ASP A 338 -19.60 13.93 -12.17
C ASP A 338 -18.86 13.52 -10.88
N GLY A 339 -19.19 12.34 -10.35
CA GLY A 339 -18.52 11.75 -9.19
C GLY A 339 -17.12 11.21 -9.47
N ASN A 340 -16.50 11.46 -10.62
CA ASN A 340 -15.12 11.09 -10.89
C ASN A 340 -14.24 12.35 -10.94
N TRP A 341 -12.97 12.17 -10.62
CA TRP A 341 -11.98 13.24 -10.79
C TRP A 341 -11.80 13.55 -12.27
N THR A 342 -11.90 14.83 -12.60
CA THR A 342 -11.72 15.35 -13.95
C THR A 342 -10.56 16.36 -13.93
N ASP A 343 -9.56 16.13 -14.77
CA ASP A 343 -8.36 16.96 -14.81
C ASP A 343 -8.66 18.39 -15.26
N VAL A 344 -8.05 19.33 -14.55
CA VAL A 344 -8.00 20.76 -14.87
C VAL A 344 -6.61 21.07 -15.42
N PRO A 345 -6.47 21.52 -16.68
CA PRO A 345 -5.14 21.75 -17.24
C PRO A 345 -4.50 23.02 -16.65
N VAL A 346 -3.48 22.84 -15.82
CA VAL A 346 -2.71 23.93 -15.17
C VAL A 346 -1.39 24.26 -15.89
N ALA A 347 -1.06 23.51 -16.94
CA ALA A 347 0.24 23.56 -17.58
C ALA A 347 0.45 24.79 -18.48
N ASN A 348 1.64 25.40 -18.38
CA ASN A 348 2.13 26.50 -19.19
C ASN A 348 3.45 26.11 -19.90
N ASP A 349 3.58 26.45 -21.19
CA ASP A 349 4.80 26.14 -21.97
C ASP A 349 6.01 27.03 -21.62
N ASP A 350 5.76 28.26 -21.14
CA ASP A 350 6.79 29.32 -20.96
C ASP A 350 6.92 29.81 -19.50
N ARG A 351 6.11 29.29 -18.57
CA ARG A 351 6.00 29.76 -17.17
C ARG A 351 5.74 28.59 -16.23
N ARG A 352 5.77 28.86 -14.91
CA ARG A 352 5.25 27.92 -13.90
C ARG A 352 3.76 27.63 -14.17
N ASP A 353 3.27 26.52 -13.65
CA ASP A 353 1.86 26.14 -13.74
C ASP A 353 0.95 27.20 -13.12
N ASP A 354 -0.32 27.21 -13.55
CA ASP A 354 -1.30 28.22 -13.18
C ASP A 354 -1.57 28.22 -11.66
N LEU A 355 -1.59 27.05 -11.01
CA LEU A 355 -1.81 26.92 -9.57
C LEU A 355 -0.65 27.56 -8.79
N THR A 356 0.58 27.23 -9.13
CA THR A 356 1.76 27.84 -8.51
C THR A 356 1.79 29.35 -8.72
N LEU A 357 1.41 29.84 -9.91
CA LEU A 357 1.34 31.27 -10.18
C LEU A 357 0.24 31.97 -9.38
N ALA A 358 -0.93 31.34 -9.23
CA ALA A 358 -2.02 31.85 -8.41
C ALA A 358 -1.61 31.92 -6.94
N PHE A 359 -1.00 30.84 -6.42
CA PHE A 359 -0.51 30.77 -5.05
C PHE A 359 0.49 31.89 -4.73
N LEU A 360 1.49 32.07 -5.60
CA LEU A 360 2.49 33.14 -5.45
C LEU A 360 1.91 34.56 -5.52
N GLN A 361 0.77 34.75 -6.19
CA GLN A 361 0.08 36.04 -6.27
C GLN A 361 -0.78 36.33 -5.05
N GLN A 362 -1.39 35.28 -4.48
CA GLN A 362 -2.26 35.40 -3.32
C GLN A 362 -1.50 35.44 -2.00
N TYR A 363 -0.33 34.81 -1.93
CA TYR A 363 0.51 34.86 -0.74
C TYR A 363 1.03 36.28 -0.45
N THR A 364 0.79 36.77 0.78
CA THR A 364 1.16 38.13 1.21
C THR A 364 2.01 38.18 2.49
N GLY A 365 2.48 37.02 2.96
CA GLY A 365 3.28 36.90 4.19
C GLY A 365 4.77 37.28 4.03
N PRO A 366 5.55 37.17 5.12
CA PRO A 366 6.96 37.56 5.15
C PRO A 366 7.88 36.68 4.28
N GLY A 367 7.52 35.40 4.12
CA GLY A 367 8.19 34.43 3.26
C GLY A 367 7.54 33.05 3.38
N ILE A 368 7.28 32.43 2.21
CA ILE A 368 6.51 31.18 2.12
C ILE A 368 7.14 30.08 2.97
N LYS A 369 8.46 29.88 2.86
CA LYS A 369 9.16 28.83 3.61
C LYS A 369 9.01 29.03 5.12
N GLU A 370 9.15 30.26 5.62
CA GLU A 370 9.02 30.53 7.05
C GLU A 370 7.59 30.28 7.55
N ASP A 371 6.57 30.67 6.78
CA ASP A 371 5.17 30.42 7.15
C ASP A 371 4.80 28.93 7.04
N VAL A 372 5.38 28.18 6.10
CA VAL A 372 5.23 26.71 6.01
C VAL A 372 5.91 26.02 7.19
N ASP A 373 7.15 26.38 7.51
CA ASP A 373 7.88 25.81 8.65
C ASP A 373 7.10 26.04 9.98
N ASP A 374 6.52 27.24 10.16
CA ASP A 374 5.67 27.56 11.32
C ASP A 374 4.35 26.75 11.31
N ALA A 375 3.76 26.52 10.12
CA ALA A 375 2.55 25.71 9.96
C ALA A 375 2.79 24.23 10.29
N LEU A 376 3.90 23.66 9.81
CA LEU A 376 4.33 22.30 10.13
C LEU A 376 4.56 22.15 11.63
N ALA A 377 5.33 23.04 12.24
CA ALA A 377 5.58 22.98 13.68
C ALA A 377 4.30 23.12 14.52
N LEU A 378 3.32 23.90 14.05
CA LEU A 378 2.01 23.99 14.68
C LEU A 378 1.21 22.70 14.48
N GLY A 379 1.19 22.15 13.26
CA GLY A 379 0.55 20.89 12.95
C GLY A 379 1.07 19.73 13.81
N GLU A 380 2.39 19.58 13.89
CA GLU A 380 3.05 18.58 14.76
C GLU A 380 2.62 18.74 16.23
N TYR A 381 2.58 19.98 16.73
CA TYR A 381 2.13 20.25 18.10
C TYR A 381 0.65 19.89 18.33
N LEU A 382 -0.21 20.19 17.36
CA LEU A 382 -1.65 19.85 17.46
C LEU A 382 -1.88 18.35 17.36
N ASP A 383 -1.15 17.66 16.47
CA ASP A 383 -1.22 16.21 16.32
C ASP A 383 -0.78 15.51 17.61
N ASP A 384 0.32 15.96 18.23
CA ASP A 384 0.78 15.47 19.54
C ASP A 384 -0.29 15.66 20.64
N GLU A 385 -0.94 16.83 20.71
CA GLU A 385 -2.01 17.09 21.70
C GLU A 385 -3.24 16.22 21.44
N TYR A 386 -3.60 15.95 20.18
CA TYR A 386 -4.69 15.04 19.82
C TYR A 386 -4.36 13.59 20.16
N ASP A 387 -3.12 13.18 19.95
CA ASP A 387 -2.58 11.89 20.38
C ASP A 387 -2.66 11.72 21.90
N GLU A 388 -2.23 12.73 22.67
CA GLU A 388 -2.29 12.70 24.13
C GLU A 388 -3.73 12.68 24.66
N ALA A 389 -4.62 13.52 24.12
CA ALA A 389 -6.02 13.54 24.50
C ALA A 389 -6.71 12.19 24.22
N TYR A 390 -6.37 11.54 23.11
CA TYR A 390 -6.85 10.19 22.82
C TYR A 390 -6.21 9.15 23.76
N ARG A 391 -4.89 9.18 23.97
CA ARG A 391 -4.19 8.25 24.88
C ARG A 391 -4.82 8.27 26.28
N ASN A 392 -5.10 9.45 26.81
CA ASN A 392 -5.65 9.68 28.14
C ASN A 392 -7.17 9.43 28.25
N GLY A 393 -7.83 9.01 27.18
CA GLY A 393 -9.28 8.72 27.19
C GLY A 393 -10.17 9.97 27.21
N GLU A 394 -9.63 11.16 26.94
CA GLU A 394 -10.42 12.40 26.84
C GLU A 394 -11.31 12.40 25.60
N THR A 395 -10.85 11.74 24.53
CA THR A 395 -11.61 11.48 23.30
C THR A 395 -11.74 9.97 23.07
N THR A 396 -12.78 9.56 22.32
CA THR A 396 -13.01 8.14 22.00
C THR A 396 -12.45 7.71 20.65
N THR A 397 -11.94 8.65 19.86
CA THR A 397 -11.36 8.45 18.52
C THR A 397 -10.20 9.41 18.36
N ARG A 398 -9.14 8.97 17.69
CA ARG A 398 -8.02 9.86 17.37
C ARG A 398 -8.50 10.88 16.35
N ARG A 399 -8.19 12.16 16.57
CA ARG A 399 -8.52 13.24 15.64
C ARG A 399 -7.37 13.41 14.64
N GLU A 400 -7.68 13.41 13.35
CA GLU A 400 -6.73 13.80 12.29
C GLU A 400 -6.40 15.30 12.42
N CYS A 401 -5.13 15.67 12.25
CA CYS A 401 -4.68 17.06 12.22
C CYS A 401 -4.63 17.57 10.78
N PHE A 402 -5.68 18.28 10.35
CA PHE A 402 -5.76 18.78 8.97
C PHE A 402 -4.73 19.87 8.69
N VAL A 403 -4.30 20.60 9.72
CA VAL A 403 -3.23 21.60 9.61
C VAL A 403 -1.91 20.94 9.22
N LEU A 404 -1.58 19.80 9.85
CA LEU A 404 -0.36 19.05 9.54
C LEU A 404 -0.42 18.51 8.11
N ASP A 405 -1.49 17.77 7.76
CA ASP A 405 -1.69 17.21 6.42
C ASP A 405 -1.56 18.27 5.31
N ALA A 406 -2.20 19.42 5.50
CA ALA A 406 -2.17 20.51 4.53
C ALA A 406 -0.80 21.18 4.47
N ALA A 407 -0.11 21.34 5.61
CA ALA A 407 1.21 21.96 5.67
C ALA A 407 2.28 21.08 5.02
N GLU A 408 2.27 19.76 5.27
CA GLU A 408 3.18 18.79 4.65
C GLU A 408 3.05 18.81 3.13
N PHE A 409 1.82 18.72 2.62
CA PHE A 409 1.60 18.79 1.17
C PHE A 409 2.08 20.12 0.57
N VAL A 410 1.79 21.25 1.24
CA VAL A 410 2.21 22.57 0.73
C VAL A 410 3.73 22.71 0.77
N GLU A 411 4.42 22.15 1.76
CA GLU A 411 5.88 22.05 1.79
C GLU A 411 6.39 21.29 0.57
N THR A 412 5.96 20.03 0.40
CA THR A 412 6.35 19.19 -0.74
C THR A 412 6.06 19.90 -2.06
N TYR A 413 4.87 20.48 -2.22
CA TYR A 413 4.50 21.18 -3.45
C TYR A 413 5.42 22.37 -3.75
N VAL A 414 5.77 23.17 -2.74
CA VAL A 414 6.65 24.34 -2.91
C VAL A 414 8.09 23.93 -3.24
N GLU A 415 8.59 22.85 -2.62
CA GLU A 415 9.96 22.37 -2.81
C GLU A 415 10.11 21.59 -4.13
N ASP A 416 9.11 20.80 -4.51
CA ASP A 416 9.25 19.75 -5.52
C ASP A 416 8.53 20.01 -6.85
N SER A 417 7.55 20.93 -6.90
CA SER A 417 6.80 21.26 -8.14
C SER A 417 7.67 21.66 -9.34
N GLY A 418 8.89 22.13 -9.10
CA GLY A 418 9.84 22.52 -10.13
C GLY A 418 10.88 21.45 -10.49
N GLN A 419 10.87 20.29 -9.82
CA GLN A 419 11.86 19.24 -10.01
C GLN A 419 11.57 18.40 -11.26
N LEU A 420 12.62 17.81 -11.83
CA LEU A 420 12.48 16.94 -12.99
C LEU A 420 11.77 15.66 -12.56
N GLY A 421 10.63 15.36 -13.20
CA GLY A 421 9.86 14.15 -12.91
C GLY A 421 8.64 14.40 -12.03
N GLN A 422 8.53 15.57 -11.42
CA GLN A 422 7.33 16.02 -10.73
C GLN A 422 6.48 16.88 -11.65
N TYR A 423 5.17 16.70 -11.60
CA TYR A 423 4.23 17.41 -12.46
C TYR A 423 3.00 17.88 -11.68
N PRO A 424 2.90 19.17 -11.36
CA PRO A 424 1.72 19.71 -10.71
C PRO A 424 0.46 19.58 -11.58
N THR A 425 -0.61 19.06 -11.00
CA THR A 425 -1.94 18.96 -11.61
C THR A 425 -3.00 19.51 -10.66
N ALA A 426 -4.16 19.84 -11.23
CA ALA A 426 -5.37 20.08 -10.46
C ALA A 426 -6.48 19.23 -11.08
N ALA A 427 -7.44 18.81 -10.26
CA ALA A 427 -8.62 18.10 -10.73
C ALA A 427 -9.85 18.52 -9.94
N VAL A 428 -11.03 18.32 -10.53
CA VAL A 428 -12.32 18.64 -9.91
C VAL A 428 -13.23 17.43 -9.91
N ARG A 429 -14.07 17.33 -8.88
CA ARG A 429 -15.12 16.31 -8.76
C ARG A 429 -16.37 16.92 -8.14
N ARG A 430 -17.52 16.32 -8.41
CA ARG A 430 -18.76 16.59 -7.70
C ARG A 430 -18.89 15.71 -6.46
N ASP A 431 -19.10 16.34 -5.31
CA ASP A 431 -19.45 15.64 -4.08
C ASP A 431 -20.82 14.97 -4.22
N GLU A 432 -20.93 13.71 -3.80
CA GLU A 432 -22.17 12.94 -3.94
C GLU A 432 -23.25 13.37 -2.93
N GLY A 433 -22.85 13.94 -1.79
CA GLY A 433 -23.73 14.36 -0.72
C GLY A 433 -24.29 15.77 -0.92
N SER A 434 -23.41 16.77 -1.04
CA SER A 434 -23.77 18.17 -1.21
C SER A 434 -24.16 18.50 -2.66
N GLY A 435 -23.58 17.80 -3.63
CA GLY A 435 -23.68 18.12 -5.05
C GLY A 435 -22.79 19.27 -5.49
N ASP A 436 -21.97 19.84 -4.59
CA ASP A 436 -21.03 20.91 -4.90
C ASP A 436 -19.81 20.36 -5.64
N VAL A 437 -19.16 21.22 -6.42
CA VAL A 437 -17.91 20.88 -7.13
C VAL A 437 -16.76 21.47 -6.33
N TYR A 438 -15.78 20.64 -6.02
CA TYR A 438 -14.57 21.04 -5.29
C TYR A 438 -13.32 20.54 -6.02
N GLY A 439 -12.19 21.19 -5.72
CA GLY A 439 -10.90 20.89 -6.33
C GLY A 439 -10.00 19.97 -5.50
N ARG A 440 -9.01 19.38 -6.16
CA ARG A 440 -7.79 18.87 -5.54
C ARG A 440 -6.57 19.36 -6.30
N ALA A 441 -5.49 19.63 -5.58
CA ALA A 441 -4.15 19.76 -6.12
C ALA A 441 -3.48 18.39 -6.07
N GLU A 442 -2.62 18.08 -7.04
CA GLU A 442 -1.78 16.89 -7.01
C GLU A 442 -0.37 17.24 -7.47
N LEU A 443 0.61 16.56 -6.88
CA LEU A 443 1.98 16.54 -7.35
C LEU A 443 2.26 15.17 -7.96
N TYR A 444 2.07 15.06 -9.26
CA TYR A 444 2.14 13.79 -9.98
C TYR A 444 3.58 13.36 -10.28
N THR A 445 3.97 12.19 -9.76
CA THR A 445 5.28 11.60 -10.03
C THR A 445 5.31 10.87 -11.38
N CYS A 446 6.01 11.45 -12.35
CA CYS A 446 6.17 10.91 -13.71
C CYS A 446 7.25 9.82 -13.83
N ILE A 447 8.17 9.73 -12.87
CA ILE A 447 9.38 8.89 -12.95
C ILE A 447 9.31 7.79 -11.86
N PRO A 448 8.77 6.59 -12.19
CA PRO A 448 8.61 5.50 -11.21
C PRO A 448 9.91 5.01 -10.58
N ARG A 449 11.02 5.06 -11.32
CA ARG A 449 12.34 4.63 -10.84
C ARG A 449 12.82 5.41 -9.62
N ASP A 450 12.33 6.62 -9.38
CA ASP A 450 12.75 7.42 -8.23
C ASP A 450 12.30 6.75 -6.91
N VAL A 451 11.27 5.90 -6.95
CA VAL A 451 10.80 5.09 -5.81
C VAL A 451 11.22 3.63 -5.91
N THR A 452 11.26 3.08 -7.12
CA THR A 452 11.51 1.64 -7.33
C THR A 452 12.98 1.25 -7.32
N THR A 453 13.90 2.16 -7.69
CA THR A 453 15.36 1.87 -7.66
C THR A 453 15.81 1.54 -6.25
N ASP A 454 15.43 2.36 -5.26
CA ASP A 454 15.79 2.14 -3.85
C ASP A 454 15.30 0.79 -3.33
N LEU A 455 14.15 0.30 -3.79
CA LEU A 455 13.66 -1.02 -3.44
C LEU A 455 14.52 -2.12 -4.08
N PHE A 456 14.73 -2.05 -5.39
CA PHE A 456 15.42 -3.11 -6.13
C PHE A 456 16.90 -3.21 -5.76
N ASP A 457 17.55 -2.09 -5.50
CA ASP A 457 18.94 -2.03 -5.03
C ASP A 457 19.11 -2.55 -3.58
N ALA A 458 18.07 -2.42 -2.76
CA ALA A 458 18.12 -2.85 -1.36
C ALA A 458 17.90 -4.35 -1.18
N VAL A 459 17.08 -4.98 -2.02
CA VAL A 459 16.76 -6.41 -1.90
C VAL A 459 17.83 -7.30 -2.52
N HIS A 460 17.88 -8.59 -2.15
CA HIS A 460 18.87 -9.52 -2.73
C HIS A 460 18.73 -9.65 -4.25
N ALA A 461 17.49 -9.80 -4.70
CA ALA A 461 17.10 -9.84 -6.10
C ALA A 461 15.57 -9.81 -6.19
N SER A 462 15.07 -9.32 -7.33
CA SER A 462 13.66 -9.31 -7.66
C SER A 462 13.33 -10.18 -8.88
N VAL A 463 12.17 -10.83 -8.88
CA VAL A 463 11.62 -11.57 -10.01
C VAL A 463 10.31 -10.92 -10.42
N LEU A 464 10.34 -10.15 -11.50
CA LEU A 464 9.18 -9.48 -12.07
C LEU A 464 8.60 -10.34 -13.18
N MET A 465 7.39 -10.86 -12.97
CA MET A 465 6.72 -11.73 -13.92
C MET A 465 5.38 -11.18 -14.37
N SER A 466 5.09 -11.29 -15.67
CA SER A 466 3.79 -10.88 -16.24
C SER A 466 3.57 -11.53 -17.61
N ALA A 467 2.34 -11.48 -18.11
CA ALA A 467 2.03 -11.92 -19.47
C ALA A 467 2.53 -10.94 -20.56
N THR A 468 2.78 -9.69 -20.18
CA THR A 468 3.08 -8.58 -21.09
C THR A 468 4.11 -7.65 -20.44
N LEU A 469 5.40 -7.96 -20.56
CA LEU A 469 6.49 -7.13 -20.02
C LEU A 469 7.39 -6.54 -21.10
N ARG A 470 7.43 -7.12 -22.29
CA ARG A 470 8.31 -6.59 -23.34
C ARG A 470 7.77 -5.26 -23.89
N PRO A 471 8.66 -4.33 -24.29
CA PRO A 471 10.13 -4.49 -24.39
C PRO A 471 10.87 -4.40 -23.04
N PHE A 472 11.75 -5.38 -22.74
CA PHE A 472 12.42 -5.48 -21.44
C PHE A 472 13.42 -4.35 -21.17
N ASP A 473 14.03 -3.79 -22.21
CA ASP A 473 14.92 -2.64 -22.11
C ASP A 473 14.16 -1.40 -21.60
N VAL A 474 12.94 -1.19 -22.09
CA VAL A 474 12.07 -0.10 -21.62
C VAL A 474 11.63 -0.34 -20.19
N THR A 475 11.16 -1.55 -19.85
CA THR A 475 10.75 -1.89 -18.48
C THR A 475 11.89 -1.73 -17.48
N ALA A 476 13.10 -2.18 -17.83
CA ALA A 476 14.26 -2.03 -16.98
C ALA A 476 14.60 -0.56 -16.72
N ASP A 477 14.57 0.30 -17.75
CA ASP A 477 14.92 1.71 -17.64
C ASP A 477 13.86 2.52 -16.84
N VAL A 478 12.58 2.16 -16.99
CA VAL A 478 11.45 2.79 -16.28
C VAL A 478 11.42 2.43 -14.80
N LEU A 479 11.77 1.18 -14.46
CA LEU A 479 11.79 0.66 -13.09
C LEU A 479 13.14 0.82 -12.38
N GLY A 480 14.18 1.27 -13.08
CA GLY A 480 15.51 1.44 -12.50
C GLY A 480 16.30 0.14 -12.28
N LEU A 481 16.06 -0.91 -13.08
CA LEU A 481 16.75 -2.20 -12.94
C LEU A 481 18.09 -2.20 -13.69
N GLU A 482 19.18 -2.55 -13.01
CA GLU A 482 20.51 -2.65 -13.61
C GLU A 482 20.79 -4.05 -14.21
N ASP A 483 20.91 -4.12 -15.55
CA ASP A 483 21.22 -5.36 -16.30
C ASP A 483 20.39 -6.58 -15.82
N PRO A 484 19.03 -6.57 -15.87
CA PRO A 484 18.25 -7.72 -15.43
C PRO A 484 18.42 -8.93 -16.36
N LYS A 485 18.24 -10.13 -15.83
CA LYS A 485 18.09 -11.36 -16.62
C LYS A 485 16.73 -11.31 -17.30
N THR A 486 16.70 -11.49 -18.63
CA THR A 486 15.44 -11.43 -19.38
C THR A 486 15.05 -12.79 -19.94
N MET A 487 13.77 -13.15 -19.83
CA MET A 487 13.23 -14.43 -20.28
C MET A 487 11.82 -14.24 -20.85
N ALA A 488 11.56 -14.75 -22.05
CA ALA A 488 10.23 -14.63 -22.67
C ALA A 488 9.77 -15.97 -23.25
N PHE A 489 8.61 -16.43 -22.81
CA PHE A 489 8.00 -17.66 -23.26
C PHE A 489 6.61 -17.38 -23.86
N GLY A 490 6.52 -17.57 -25.18
CA GLY A 490 5.28 -17.38 -25.92
C GLY A 490 4.21 -18.43 -25.62
N LEU A 491 3.05 -18.27 -26.25
CA LEU A 491 1.94 -19.21 -26.15
C LEU A 491 2.34 -20.56 -26.77
N GLN A 492 2.15 -21.64 -26.01
CA GLN A 492 2.35 -23.01 -26.49
C GLN A 492 1.08 -23.65 -27.05
N PHE A 493 -0.01 -22.89 -27.18
CA PHE A 493 -1.23 -23.41 -27.79
C PHE A 493 -1.00 -23.70 -29.28
N PRO A 494 -1.47 -24.85 -29.80
CA PRO A 494 -1.40 -25.14 -31.22
C PRO A 494 -2.04 -24.01 -32.04
N GLU A 495 -1.35 -23.53 -33.08
CA GLU A 495 -1.86 -22.46 -33.97
C GLU A 495 -3.26 -22.79 -34.54
N GLU A 496 -3.54 -24.08 -34.77
CA GLU A 496 -4.83 -24.56 -35.24
C GLU A 496 -5.99 -24.24 -34.29
N ARG A 497 -5.70 -24.05 -32.99
CA ARG A 497 -6.67 -23.75 -31.93
C ARG A 497 -6.78 -22.26 -31.63
N ARG A 498 -5.99 -21.40 -32.29
CA ARG A 498 -6.01 -19.95 -32.09
C ARG A 498 -5.82 -19.23 -33.42
N ARG A 499 -6.86 -18.56 -33.87
CA ARG A 499 -6.79 -17.68 -35.04
C ARG A 499 -6.84 -16.23 -34.59
N THR A 500 -5.88 -15.44 -35.03
CA THR A 500 -5.86 -13.98 -34.86
C THR A 500 -6.19 -13.34 -36.19
N PHE A 501 -7.17 -12.44 -36.19
CA PHE A 501 -7.57 -11.69 -37.37
C PHE A 501 -7.42 -10.20 -37.09
N ALA A 502 -6.97 -9.44 -38.08
CA ALA A 502 -7.10 -7.98 -38.11
C ALA A 502 -8.16 -7.66 -39.17
N VAL A 503 -9.17 -6.91 -38.78
CA VAL A 503 -10.25 -6.48 -39.68
C VAL A 503 -10.01 -5.03 -40.03
N ASP A 504 -10.04 -4.73 -41.34
CA ASP A 504 -9.91 -3.37 -41.85
C ASP A 504 -11.28 -2.70 -41.74
N THR A 505 -11.43 -1.80 -40.78
CA THR A 505 -12.60 -0.93 -40.59
C THR A 505 -12.13 0.52 -40.50
N GLU A 506 -13.01 1.47 -40.76
CA GLU A 506 -12.72 2.90 -40.53
C GLU A 506 -12.20 3.10 -39.08
N PRO A 507 -11.01 3.73 -38.90
CA PRO A 507 -10.43 3.91 -37.57
C PRO A 507 -11.32 4.76 -36.67
N LEU A 508 -11.54 4.32 -35.42
CA LEU A 508 -12.30 5.06 -34.42
C LEU A 508 -11.45 6.15 -33.77
N PHE A 509 -11.32 7.30 -34.42
CA PHE A 509 -10.72 8.50 -33.84
C PHE A 509 -11.78 9.36 -33.14
N SER A 510 -11.35 10.23 -32.23
CA SER A 510 -12.24 11.22 -31.60
C SER A 510 -13.00 12.08 -32.62
N SER A 511 -12.38 12.35 -33.77
CA SER A 511 -12.95 13.17 -34.85
C SER A 511 -14.07 12.51 -35.66
N ASN A 512 -14.18 11.18 -35.66
CA ASN A 512 -15.15 10.45 -36.49
C ASN A 512 -15.95 9.38 -35.71
N ARG A 513 -15.69 9.18 -34.41
CA ARG A 513 -16.45 8.22 -33.59
C ARG A 513 -17.96 8.50 -33.50
N GLU A 514 -18.37 9.76 -33.73
CA GLU A 514 -19.78 10.16 -33.79
C GLU A 514 -20.40 10.03 -35.19
N ASP A 515 -19.58 9.72 -36.21
CA ASP A 515 -20.05 9.58 -37.57
C ASP A 515 -20.92 8.30 -37.71
N PRO A 516 -22.18 8.42 -38.16
CA PRO A 516 -23.09 7.27 -38.23
C PRO A 516 -22.66 6.20 -39.25
N ASP A 517 -21.87 6.53 -40.27
CA ASP A 517 -21.34 5.55 -41.22
C ASP A 517 -20.25 4.71 -40.55
N THR A 518 -19.32 5.37 -39.85
CA THR A 518 -18.26 4.74 -39.06
C THR A 518 -18.84 3.78 -38.01
N GLN A 519 -19.83 4.24 -37.23
CA GLN A 519 -20.49 3.41 -36.22
C GLN A 519 -21.18 2.19 -36.84
N ARG A 520 -21.83 2.35 -38.00
CA ARG A 520 -22.48 1.22 -38.70
C ARG A 520 -21.47 0.21 -39.21
N GLU A 521 -20.32 0.64 -39.69
CA GLU A 521 -19.26 -0.24 -40.16
C GLU A 521 -18.68 -1.08 -39.03
N VAL A 522 -18.32 -0.44 -37.91
CA VAL A 522 -17.82 -1.13 -36.71
C VAL A 522 -18.88 -2.08 -36.15
N ALA A 523 -20.14 -1.62 -36.02
CA ALA A 523 -21.23 -2.48 -35.58
C ALA A 523 -21.41 -3.68 -36.53
N GLY A 524 -21.26 -3.50 -37.83
CA GLY A 524 -21.28 -4.59 -38.81
C GLY A 524 -20.20 -5.64 -38.55
N ALA A 525 -18.96 -5.21 -38.29
CA ALA A 525 -17.85 -6.11 -37.96
C ALA A 525 -18.11 -6.88 -36.65
N LEU A 526 -18.64 -6.21 -35.62
CA LEU A 526 -19.02 -6.84 -34.35
C LEU A 526 -20.16 -7.85 -34.55
N ARG A 527 -21.18 -7.52 -35.33
CA ARG A 527 -22.28 -8.43 -35.70
C ARG A 527 -21.77 -9.68 -36.41
N ASP A 528 -20.86 -9.51 -37.36
CA ASP A 528 -20.25 -10.62 -38.07
C ASP A 528 -19.44 -11.51 -37.11
N ALA A 529 -18.70 -10.90 -36.18
CA ALA A 529 -17.98 -11.65 -35.15
C ALA A 529 -18.92 -12.51 -34.29
N VAL A 530 -20.06 -11.98 -33.85
CA VAL A 530 -21.08 -12.76 -33.11
C VAL A 530 -21.66 -13.88 -33.96
N ASN A 531 -22.14 -13.56 -35.17
CA ASN A 531 -22.86 -14.52 -36.02
C ASN A 531 -21.97 -15.66 -36.54
N PHE A 532 -20.69 -15.39 -36.77
CA PHE A 532 -19.77 -16.34 -37.39
C PHE A 532 -18.80 -17.01 -36.41
N THR A 533 -18.81 -16.63 -35.13
CA THR A 533 -17.99 -17.27 -34.09
C THR A 533 -18.84 -18.25 -33.28
N PRO A 534 -18.57 -19.57 -33.34
CA PRO A 534 -19.26 -20.53 -32.50
C PRO A 534 -18.81 -20.37 -31.04
N GLY A 535 -19.72 -19.92 -30.17
CA GLY A 535 -19.49 -19.80 -28.73
C GLY A 535 -19.73 -18.38 -28.22
N ASN A 536 -19.14 -18.06 -27.06
CA ASN A 536 -19.30 -16.76 -26.43
C ASN A 536 -18.34 -15.75 -27.07
N CYS A 537 -18.85 -14.55 -27.38
CA CYS A 537 -18.05 -13.41 -27.81
C CYS A 537 -17.88 -12.43 -26.66
N LEU A 538 -16.67 -11.91 -26.49
CA LEU A 538 -16.37 -10.83 -25.55
C LEU A 538 -15.73 -9.68 -26.33
N PHE A 539 -16.32 -8.50 -26.23
CA PHE A 539 -15.85 -7.29 -26.90
C PHE A 539 -15.25 -6.33 -25.88
N PHE A 540 -14.01 -5.92 -26.13
CA PHE A 540 -13.31 -4.93 -25.33
C PHE A 540 -13.33 -3.60 -26.06
N PHE A 541 -13.80 -2.56 -25.37
CA PHE A 541 -13.89 -1.19 -25.88
C PHE A 541 -12.96 -0.28 -25.07
N PRO A 542 -12.48 0.83 -25.64
CA PRO A 542 -11.59 1.76 -24.94
C PRO A 542 -12.28 2.55 -23.82
N SER A 543 -13.61 2.61 -23.78
CA SER A 543 -14.37 3.23 -22.69
C SER A 543 -15.78 2.64 -22.55
N TYR A 544 -16.40 2.85 -21.39
CA TYR A 544 -17.80 2.48 -21.16
C TYR A 544 -18.76 3.19 -22.10
N ALA A 545 -18.52 4.47 -22.40
CA ALA A 545 -19.33 5.24 -23.35
C ALA A 545 -19.30 4.65 -24.77
N GLU A 546 -18.15 4.13 -25.21
CA GLU A 546 -18.06 3.40 -26.48
C GLU A 546 -18.79 2.05 -26.39
N ALA A 547 -18.64 1.31 -25.30
CA ALA A 547 -19.31 0.03 -25.11
C ALA A 547 -20.85 0.18 -25.14
N GLU A 548 -21.39 1.18 -24.43
CA GLU A 548 -22.82 1.49 -24.40
C GLU A 548 -23.35 1.87 -25.79
N ARG A 549 -22.59 2.66 -26.54
CA ARG A 549 -22.93 3.02 -27.91
C ARG A 549 -23.15 1.78 -28.80
N TYR A 550 -22.23 0.82 -28.75
CA TYR A 550 -22.33 -0.38 -29.58
C TYR A 550 -23.29 -1.43 -29.03
N HIS A 551 -23.54 -1.46 -27.72
CA HIS A 551 -24.57 -2.29 -27.11
C HIS A 551 -25.93 -2.08 -27.80
N ASP A 552 -26.35 -0.83 -27.94
CA ASP A 552 -27.63 -0.50 -28.56
C ASP A 552 -27.68 -0.87 -30.06
N HIS A 553 -26.54 -0.76 -30.74
CA HIS A 553 -26.39 -1.18 -32.13
C HIS A 553 -26.33 -2.70 -32.33
N LEU A 554 -26.21 -3.48 -31.25
CA LEU A 554 -26.15 -4.94 -31.27
C LEU A 554 -27.36 -5.60 -30.58
N ALA A 555 -28.32 -4.81 -30.09
CA ALA A 555 -29.47 -5.28 -29.32
C ALA A 555 -30.39 -6.30 -30.04
N ASP A 556 -30.27 -6.42 -31.36
CA ASP A 556 -31.02 -7.36 -32.21
C ASP A 556 -30.28 -8.69 -32.48
N VAL A 557 -29.10 -8.90 -31.91
CA VAL A 557 -28.28 -10.10 -32.10
C VAL A 557 -28.31 -10.93 -30.81
N ASP A 558 -28.76 -12.19 -30.91
CA ASP A 558 -28.80 -13.17 -29.80
C ASP A 558 -27.42 -13.81 -29.54
#